data_AF-A0A1V3WG58-F1
#
_entry.id   AF-A0A1V3WG58-F1
#
_cell.length_a   1.000
_cell.length_b   1.000
_cell.length_c   1.000
_cell.angle_alpha   90.00
_cell.angle_beta   90.00
_cell.angle_gamma   90.00
#
_symmetry.space_group_name_H-M   'P 1'
#
loop_
_entity.id
_entity.type
_entity.pdbx_description
1 polymer ?
#
loop_
_entity_poly.entity_id
_entity_poly.type
_entity_poly.pdbx_seq_one_letter_code
_entity_poly.pdbx_strand_id
1 'polypeptide(L)'
;MTWKYATSVDGRSAAADGSSQWISSEAARADLHRRRAIADAIVVGTGTVLADDPALTARLPDGSLAPKQPLRVVVGTRDIPPEAKVLNDDARTMVLRTHEPVEVLRALLDYTDVLLEGGPTVAGAFLRCGAISRILAYVAPSCWAAR
;
A
#
# COMPACT_ATOMS: atom_id res chain seq x y z
N MET A 1 -0.23 -11.35 6.71
CA MET A 1 -0.34 -10.17 5.83
C MET A 1 0.54 -10.35 4.60
N THR A 2 0.09 -9.86 3.43
CA THR A 2 0.90 -9.83 2.20
C THR A 2 1.53 -8.44 2.02
N TRP A 3 2.85 -8.35 2.02
CA TRP A 3 3.55 -7.11 1.67
C TRP A 3 3.72 -6.99 0.16
N LYS A 4 3.16 -5.92 -0.42
CA LYS A 4 3.39 -5.56 -1.82
C LYS A 4 4.52 -4.54 -1.90
N TYR A 5 5.53 -4.83 -2.72
CA TYR A 5 6.57 -3.88 -3.07
C TYR A 5 6.79 -3.86 -4.58
N ALA A 6 7.17 -2.68 -5.10
CA ALA A 6 7.58 -2.50 -6.49
C ALA A 6 8.99 -1.93 -6.50
N THR A 7 9.83 -2.45 -7.38
CA THR A 7 11.25 -2.08 -7.44
C THR A 7 11.79 -2.14 -8.86
N SER A 8 12.85 -1.39 -9.14
CA SER A 8 13.77 -1.64 -10.24
C SER A 8 14.59 -2.92 -9.99
N VAL A 9 15.26 -3.46 -11.02
CA VAL A 9 16.05 -4.69 -10.90
C VAL A 9 17.26 -4.52 -9.96
N ASP A 10 17.76 -3.29 -9.83
CA ASP A 10 18.82 -2.92 -8.88
C ASP A 10 18.28 -2.56 -7.46
N GLY A 11 17.01 -2.88 -7.18
CA GLY A 11 16.46 -2.84 -5.82
C GLY A 11 15.94 -1.47 -5.37
N ARG A 12 15.70 -0.52 -6.28
CA ARG A 12 15.19 0.82 -5.93
C ARG A 12 13.68 0.92 -6.08
N SER A 13 13.01 1.40 -5.04
CA SER A 13 11.56 1.66 -5.03
C SER A 13 11.18 3.12 -5.35
N ALA A 14 12.18 4.00 -5.47
CA ALA A 14 12.06 5.40 -5.88
C ALA A 14 13.40 5.83 -6.52
N ALA A 15 13.35 6.79 -7.43
CA ALA A 15 14.52 7.47 -7.96
C ALA A 15 15.15 8.36 -6.87
N ALA A 16 16.37 8.83 -7.11
CA ALA A 16 17.13 9.63 -6.13
C ALA A 16 16.43 10.96 -5.78
N ASP A 17 15.59 11.47 -6.67
CA ASP A 17 14.76 12.67 -6.48
C ASP A 17 13.42 12.37 -5.76
N GLY A 18 13.21 11.13 -5.34
CA GLY A 18 11.97 10.68 -4.69
C GLY A 18 10.84 10.34 -5.65
N SER A 19 11.02 10.52 -6.97
CA SER A 19 10.01 10.11 -7.94
C SER A 19 9.91 8.58 -8.01
N SER A 20 8.69 8.07 -7.83
CA SER A 20 8.41 6.62 -7.81
C SER A 20 7.47 6.20 -8.95
N GLN A 21 7.12 7.15 -9.83
CA GLN A 21 6.21 6.89 -10.94
C GLN A 21 6.88 5.98 -11.99
N TRP A 22 6.07 5.10 -12.59
CA TRP A 22 6.43 4.24 -13.73
C TRP A 22 7.28 2.98 -13.46
N ILE A 23 7.52 2.58 -12.20
CA ILE A 23 8.11 1.24 -11.91
C ILE A 23 7.17 0.13 -12.37
N SER A 24 5.87 0.25 -12.08
CA SER A 24 4.90 -0.78 -12.42
C SER A 24 4.32 -0.56 -13.82
N SER A 25 4.28 -1.62 -14.63
CA SER A 25 3.60 -1.63 -15.93
C SER A 25 2.07 -1.62 -15.75
N GLU A 26 1.33 -1.42 -16.85
CA GLU A 26 -0.12 -1.53 -16.85
C GLU A 26 -0.61 -2.89 -16.36
N ALA A 27 0.03 -3.98 -16.81
CA ALA A 27 -0.28 -5.34 -16.37
C ALA A 27 -0.07 -5.51 -14.85
N ALA A 28 0.98 -4.92 -14.29
CA ALA A 28 1.24 -4.93 -12.84
C ALA A 28 0.19 -4.13 -12.06
N ARG A 29 -0.24 -2.97 -12.58
CA ARG A 29 -1.32 -2.18 -11.97
C ARG A 29 -2.67 -2.93 -12.03
N ALA A 30 -2.99 -3.55 -13.15
CA ALA A 30 -4.18 -4.37 -13.31
C ALA A 30 -4.18 -5.56 -12.33
N ASP A 31 -3.04 -6.22 -12.15
CA ASP A 31 -2.89 -7.29 -11.16
C ASP A 31 -3.09 -6.79 -9.73
N LEU A 32 -2.51 -5.65 -9.39
CA LEU A 32 -2.70 -5.04 -8.08
C LEU A 32 -4.18 -4.73 -7.82
N HIS A 33 -4.90 -4.16 -8.79
CA HIS A 33 -6.33 -3.89 -8.62
C HIS A 33 -7.15 -5.17 -8.41
N ARG A 34 -6.85 -6.27 -9.10
CA ARG A 34 -7.48 -7.58 -8.84
C ARG A 34 -7.21 -8.06 -7.41
N ARG A 35 -6.00 -7.86 -6.90
CA ARG A 35 -5.63 -8.23 -5.52
C ARG A 35 -6.32 -7.36 -4.48
N ARG A 36 -6.44 -6.06 -4.73
CA ARG A 36 -7.22 -5.16 -3.88
C ARG A 36 -8.69 -5.56 -3.82
N ALA A 37 -9.26 -6.04 -4.93
CA ALA A 37 -10.67 -6.45 -5.00
C ALA A 37 -10.99 -7.68 -4.14
N ILE A 38 -9.99 -8.53 -3.85
CA ILE A 38 -10.18 -9.71 -2.99
C ILE A 38 -9.74 -9.48 -1.55
N ALA A 39 -8.80 -8.57 -1.31
CA ALA A 39 -8.33 -8.23 0.03
C ALA A 39 -9.46 -7.70 0.93
N ASP A 40 -9.38 -8.03 2.22
CA ASP A 40 -10.29 -7.51 3.23
C ASP A 40 -9.83 -6.14 3.74
N ALA A 41 -8.51 -5.90 3.78
CA ALA A 41 -7.94 -4.62 4.17
C ALA A 41 -6.63 -4.28 3.44
N ILE A 42 -6.35 -2.98 3.30
CA ILE A 42 -5.07 -2.43 2.86
C ILE A 42 -4.51 -1.54 3.95
N VAL A 43 -3.31 -1.83 4.42
CA VAL A 43 -2.54 -1.01 5.35
C VAL A 43 -1.59 -0.10 4.57
N VAL A 44 -1.55 1.19 4.95
CA VAL A 44 -0.65 2.19 4.39
C VAL A 44 -0.14 3.12 5.49
N GLY A 45 1.10 3.58 5.39
CA GLY A 45 1.63 4.59 6.31
C GLY A 45 1.20 6.01 5.93
N THR A 46 1.02 6.88 6.93
CA THR A 46 0.81 8.34 6.73
C THR A 46 1.86 8.97 5.80
N GLY A 47 3.10 8.46 5.79
CA GLY A 47 4.15 8.95 4.89
C GLY A 47 3.87 8.71 3.42
N THR A 48 3.35 7.53 3.08
CA THR A 48 2.91 7.19 1.72
C THR A 48 1.68 7.99 1.35
N VAL A 49 0.73 8.19 2.29
CA VAL A 49 -0.45 9.04 2.04
C VAL A 49 -0.03 10.47 1.70
N LEU A 50 0.90 11.05 2.47
CA LEU A 50 1.37 12.42 2.25
C LEU A 50 2.21 12.57 0.98
N ALA A 51 2.96 11.54 0.59
CA ALA A 51 3.83 11.59 -0.59
C ALA A 51 3.08 11.33 -1.90
N ASP A 52 2.18 10.33 -1.90
CA ASP A 52 1.60 9.78 -3.13
C ASP A 52 0.08 10.07 -3.28
N ASP A 53 -0.57 10.57 -2.23
CA ASP A 53 -2.02 10.82 -2.15
C ASP A 53 -2.88 9.72 -2.83
N PRO A 54 -2.73 8.44 -2.41
CA PRO A 54 -3.37 7.32 -3.07
C PRO A 54 -4.83 7.15 -2.62
N ALA A 55 -5.73 6.82 -3.55
CA ALA A 55 -7.12 6.47 -3.19
C ALA A 55 -7.26 5.08 -2.53
N LEU A 56 -6.32 4.17 -2.83
CA LEU A 56 -6.28 2.77 -2.38
C LEU A 56 -7.56 1.97 -2.63
N THR A 57 -8.27 2.28 -3.71
CA THR A 57 -9.44 1.53 -4.17
C THR A 57 -9.07 0.38 -5.10
N ALA A 58 -9.95 -0.61 -5.18
CA ALA A 58 -9.96 -1.64 -6.20
C ALA A 58 -10.74 -1.15 -7.43
N ARG A 59 -10.19 -1.33 -8.63
CA ARG A 59 -10.79 -0.86 -9.89
C ARG A 59 -10.84 -1.98 -10.92
N LEU A 60 -11.86 -1.96 -11.77
CA LEU A 60 -11.97 -2.83 -12.93
C LEU A 60 -11.11 -2.28 -14.09
N PRO A 61 -10.87 -3.07 -15.16
CA PRO A 61 -10.06 -2.62 -16.31
C PRO A 61 -10.60 -1.37 -17.00
N ASP A 62 -11.91 -1.10 -16.92
CA ASP A 62 -12.55 0.11 -17.45
C ASP A 62 -12.39 1.34 -16.53
N GLY A 63 -11.70 1.19 -15.39
CA GLY A 63 -11.47 2.24 -14.40
C GLY A 63 -12.57 2.43 -13.36
N SER A 64 -13.71 1.76 -13.52
CA SER A 64 -14.80 1.76 -12.54
C SER A 64 -14.39 1.08 -11.23
N LEU A 65 -15.08 1.37 -10.13
CA LEU A 65 -14.81 0.72 -8.85
C LEU A 65 -15.24 -0.75 -8.89
N ALA A 66 -14.42 -1.63 -8.32
CA ALA A 66 -14.82 -3.02 -8.10
C ALA A 66 -15.96 -3.09 -7.06
N PRO A 67 -16.88 -4.07 -7.16
CA PRO A 67 -18.01 -4.20 -6.22
C PRO A 67 -17.60 -4.40 -4.75
N LYS A 68 -16.52 -5.16 -4.51
CA LYS A 68 -15.90 -5.28 -3.19
C LYS A 68 -14.74 -4.29 -3.10
N GLN A 69 -14.74 -3.48 -2.04
CA GLN A 69 -13.63 -2.61 -1.69
C GLN A 69 -13.00 -3.07 -0.37
N PRO A 70 -11.66 -2.99 -0.24
CA PRO A 70 -10.98 -3.30 1.00
C PRO A 70 -11.19 -2.17 2.03
N LEU A 71 -11.14 -2.51 3.32
CA LEU A 71 -10.96 -1.50 4.35
C LEU A 71 -9.60 -0.82 4.15
N ARG A 72 -9.57 0.51 4.06
CA ARG A 72 -8.33 1.28 4.00
C ARG A 72 -7.88 1.60 5.42
N VAL A 73 -6.65 1.26 5.77
CA VAL A 73 -6.10 1.41 7.12
C VAL A 73 -4.88 2.30 7.04
N VAL A 74 -5.03 3.55 7.45
CA VAL A 74 -3.93 4.52 7.50
C VAL A 74 -3.28 4.46 8.88
N VAL A 75 -1.96 4.22 8.92
CA VAL A 75 -1.21 4.08 10.17
C VAL A 75 -0.14 5.16 10.31
N GLY A 76 -0.01 5.70 11.51
CA GLY A 76 1.02 6.66 11.89
C GLY A 76 0.45 7.85 12.65
N THR A 77 1.33 8.63 13.26
CA THR A 77 0.93 9.72 14.17
C THR A 77 0.88 11.11 13.52
N ARG A 78 1.18 11.22 12.22
CA ARG A 78 1.06 12.47 11.47
C ARG A 78 -0.38 12.70 11.03
N ASP A 79 -0.77 13.96 10.98
CA ASP A 79 -2.04 14.33 10.36
C ASP A 79 -1.95 14.13 8.85
N ILE A 80 -3.07 13.72 8.26
CA ILE A 80 -3.25 13.67 6.81
C ILE A 80 -4.31 14.73 6.44
N PRO A 81 -4.19 15.39 5.28
CA PRO A 81 -5.17 16.39 4.85
C PRO A 81 -6.58 15.78 4.79
N PRO A 82 -7.63 16.49 5.23
CA PRO A 82 -9.00 15.97 5.17
C PRO A 82 -9.46 15.67 3.73
N GLU A 83 -8.86 16.32 2.74
CA GLU A 83 -9.07 16.12 1.30
C GLU A 83 -8.25 14.98 0.67
N ALA A 84 -7.42 14.27 1.46
CA ALA A 84 -6.61 13.16 0.94
C ALA A 84 -7.50 12.11 0.26
N LYS A 85 -7.11 11.59 -0.91
CA LYS A 85 -7.94 10.66 -1.70
C LYS A 85 -8.33 9.40 -0.93
N VAL A 86 -7.49 8.98 0.03
CA VAL A 86 -7.76 7.83 0.91
C VAL A 86 -8.93 8.07 1.87
N LEU A 87 -9.40 9.31 2.03
CA LEU A 87 -10.51 9.69 2.92
C LEU A 87 -11.84 9.93 2.18
N ASN A 88 -11.88 9.72 0.86
CA ASN A 88 -13.11 9.85 0.08
C ASN A 88 -14.15 8.75 0.42
N ASP A 89 -15.34 8.86 -0.16
CA ASP A 89 -16.45 7.92 0.13
C ASP A 89 -16.42 6.61 -0.68
N ASP A 90 -15.40 6.39 -1.54
CA ASP A 90 -15.32 5.20 -2.40
C ASP A 90 -15.12 3.89 -1.61
N ALA A 91 -14.57 3.97 -0.39
CA ALA A 91 -14.36 2.83 0.50
C ALA A 91 -14.30 3.27 1.97
N ARG A 92 -14.49 2.37 2.93
CA ARG A 92 -14.32 2.72 4.35
C ARG A 92 -12.84 2.96 4.66
N THR A 93 -12.56 3.99 5.47
CA THR A 93 -11.21 4.27 5.96
C THR A 93 -11.16 4.28 7.48
N MET A 94 -10.17 3.60 8.03
CA MET A 94 -9.81 3.58 9.45
C MET A 94 -8.44 4.23 9.61
N VAL A 95 -8.33 5.22 10.49
CA VAL A 95 -7.08 5.90 10.81
C VAL A 95 -6.62 5.48 12.20
N LEU A 96 -5.46 4.84 12.29
CA LEU A 96 -4.85 4.41 13.54
C LEU A 96 -3.63 5.28 13.85
N ARG A 97 -3.71 6.06 14.92
CA ARG A 97 -2.62 6.96 15.35
C ARG A 97 -1.56 6.21 16.14
N THR A 98 -0.84 5.31 15.48
CA THR A 98 0.17 4.46 16.10
C THR A 98 1.31 4.13 15.13
N HIS A 99 2.48 3.83 15.70
CA HIS A 99 3.60 3.21 14.97
C HIS A 99 3.79 1.75 15.37
N GLU A 100 2.98 1.23 16.30
CA GLU A 100 3.12 -0.11 16.86
C GLU A 100 2.38 -1.15 16.00
N PRO A 101 3.10 -2.08 15.34
CA PRO A 101 2.47 -3.09 14.49
C PRO A 101 1.45 -3.94 15.23
N VAL A 102 1.68 -4.22 16.52
CA VAL A 102 0.78 -5.04 17.34
C VAL A 102 -0.59 -4.38 17.50
N GLU A 103 -0.66 -3.05 17.63
CA GLU A 103 -1.94 -2.35 17.72
C GLU A 103 -2.70 -2.41 16.40
N VAL A 104 -2.00 -2.26 15.28
CA VAL A 104 -2.60 -2.41 13.94
C VAL A 104 -3.12 -3.83 13.73
N LEU A 105 -2.36 -4.86 14.12
CA LEU A 105 -2.78 -6.26 14.01
C LEU A 105 -4.00 -6.57 14.89
N ARG A 106 -4.05 -6.00 16.11
CA ARG A 106 -5.21 -6.13 16.99
C ARG A 106 -6.48 -5.52 16.39
N ALA A 107 -6.35 -4.36 15.73
CA ALA A 107 -7.46 -3.72 15.04
C ALA A 107 -7.94 -4.51 13.80
N LEU A 108 -7.13 -5.47 13.33
CA LEU A 108 -7.39 -6.27 12.12
C LEU A 108 -7.63 -7.75 12.40
N LEU A 109 -7.96 -8.14 13.64
CA LEU A 109 -8.16 -9.55 14.00
C LEU A 109 -9.28 -10.24 13.21
N ASP A 110 -10.32 -9.49 12.82
CA ASP A 110 -11.45 -10.00 12.03
C ASP A 110 -11.20 -9.98 10.50
N TYR A 111 -10.00 -9.59 10.06
CA TYR A 111 -9.62 -9.46 8.66
C TYR A 111 -8.56 -10.51 8.30
N THR A 112 -8.82 -11.31 7.27
CA THR A 112 -7.94 -12.44 6.92
C THR A 112 -6.94 -12.04 5.85
N ASP A 113 -7.41 -11.43 4.76
CA ASP A 113 -6.57 -11.04 3.63
C ASP A 113 -6.18 -9.56 3.71
N VAL A 114 -5.06 -9.29 4.40
CA VAL A 114 -4.50 -7.95 4.54
C VAL A 114 -3.35 -7.73 3.56
N LEU A 115 -3.41 -6.65 2.77
CA LEU A 115 -2.33 -6.13 1.95
C LEU A 115 -1.61 -4.98 2.67
N LEU A 116 -0.28 -4.96 2.61
CA LEU A 116 0.52 -3.82 3.02
C LEU A 116 1.08 -3.11 1.78
N GLU A 117 0.63 -1.88 1.56
CA GLU A 117 1.10 -0.97 0.51
C GLU A 117 1.74 0.28 1.14
N GLY A 118 2.70 0.05 2.04
CA GLY A 118 3.41 1.10 2.75
C GLY A 118 4.87 1.25 2.31
N GLY A 119 5.42 2.43 2.55
CA GLY A 119 6.86 2.68 2.39
C GLY A 119 7.74 1.78 3.28
N PRO A 120 9.08 1.84 3.08
CA PRO A 120 10.03 0.90 3.68
C PRO A 120 9.99 0.86 5.21
N THR A 121 9.68 1.98 5.87
CA THR A 121 9.59 2.04 7.34
C THR A 121 8.48 1.16 7.89
N VAL A 122 7.26 1.27 7.34
CA VAL A 122 6.10 0.49 7.79
C VAL A 122 6.29 -0.98 7.40
N ALA A 123 6.73 -1.24 6.18
CA ALA A 123 7.07 -2.59 5.71
C ALA A 123 8.09 -3.27 6.63
N GLY A 124 9.18 -2.58 6.96
CA GLY A 124 10.20 -3.09 7.86
C GLY A 124 9.70 -3.37 9.27
N ALA A 125 8.78 -2.56 9.80
CA ALA A 125 8.20 -2.78 11.12
C ALA A 125 7.38 -4.08 11.18
N PHE A 126 6.51 -4.32 10.18
CA PHE A 126 5.73 -5.55 10.10
C PHE A 126 6.56 -6.78 9.75
N LEU A 127 7.63 -6.61 8.96
CA LEU A 127 8.58 -7.69 8.69
C LEU A 127 9.31 -8.12 9.96
N ARG A 128 9.81 -7.16 10.76
CA ARG A 128 10.53 -7.44 12.01
C ARG A 128 9.67 -8.11 13.08
N CYS A 129 8.37 -7.80 13.13
CA CYS A 129 7.45 -8.46 14.07
C CYS A 129 6.88 -9.79 13.57
N GLY A 130 7.32 -10.29 12.40
CA GLY A 130 6.90 -11.58 11.86
C GLY A 130 5.47 -11.61 11.29
N ALA A 131 4.86 -10.45 11.03
CA ALA A 131 3.48 -10.37 10.54
C ALA A 131 3.34 -10.58 9.02
N ILE A 132 4.46 -10.50 8.29
CA ILE A 132 4.50 -10.74 6.84
C ILE A 132 4.57 -12.23 6.58
N SER A 133 3.50 -12.79 6.02
CA SER A 133 3.41 -14.19 5.63
C SER A 133 3.68 -14.41 4.14
N ARG A 134 3.53 -13.35 3.33
CA ARG A 134 3.77 -13.38 1.89
C ARG A 134 4.36 -12.06 1.43
N ILE A 135 5.25 -12.13 0.45
CA ILE A 135 5.76 -10.97 -0.25
C ILE A 135 5.33 -11.05 -1.72
N LEU A 136 4.75 -9.97 -2.22
CA LEU A 136 4.38 -9.78 -3.62
C LEU A 136 5.29 -8.70 -4.22
N ALA A 137 6.17 -9.13 -5.12
CA ALA A 137 7.17 -8.29 -5.76
C ALA A 137 6.76 -7.96 -7.21
N TYR A 138 6.75 -6.69 -7.57
CA TYR A 138 6.76 -6.27 -8.97
C TYR A 138 8.13 -5.69 -9.30
N VAL A 139 8.90 -6.40 -10.14
CA VAL A 139 10.27 -6.00 -10.50
C VAL A 139 10.27 -5.47 -11.93
N ALA A 140 10.60 -4.19 -12.09
CA ALA A 140 10.76 -3.56 -13.39
C ALA A 140 12.13 -3.94 -13.99
N PRO A 141 12.21 -4.20 -15.31
CA PRO A 141 13.48 -4.45 -15.99
C PRO A 141 14.25 -3.15 -16.26
N SER A 142 14.34 -2.26 -15.26
CA SER A 142 15.08 -1.00 -15.31
C SER A 142 16.14 -0.97 -14.21
N CYS A 143 17.24 -0.26 -14.44
CA CYS A 143 18.27 0.04 -13.44
C CYS A 143 18.26 1.54 -13.16
N TRP A 144 18.20 1.92 -11.88
CA TRP A 144 18.13 3.32 -11.43
C TRP A 144 19.37 3.76 -10.66
N ALA A 145 20.50 3.08 -10.88
CA ALA A 145 21.79 3.43 -10.31
C ALA A 145 22.08 4.92 -10.54
N ALA A 146 22.46 5.60 -9.46
CA ALA A 146 22.95 6.97 -9.53
C ALA A 146 24.19 6.98 -10.44
N ARG A 147 24.17 7.82 -11.47
CA ARG A 147 25.41 8.39 -11.99
C ARG A 147 25.89 9.45 -11.03
#